data_AF-A0A1X7T0J6-F1
#
_entry.id   AF-A0A1X7T0J6-F1
#
_cell.length_a   1.000
_cell.length_b   1.000
_cell.length_c   1.000
_cell.angle_alpha   90.00
_cell.angle_beta   90.00
_cell.angle_gamma   90.00
#
_symmetry.space_group_name_H-M   'P 1'
#
loop_
_entity.id
_entity.type
_entity.pdbx_description
1 polymer ?
#
loop_
_entity_poly.entity_id
_entity_poly.type
_entity_poly.pdbx_seq_one_letter_code
_entity_poly.pdbx_strand_id
1 'polypeptide(L)'
;MSLYRYFKPSSKVKDDSLTVLPSPEGPLSKVVPPSTIVAANEKVAEAMAGDTRGDRSGSSRGTYEKYTPTEKAKIANYAILHGTAAALRHFSKEYPRLKWSTVNDWKVAAIKMVKDGGVDDIK
;
A
#
# COMPACT_ATOMS: atom_id res chain seq x y z
N MET A 1 -10.97 28.27 12.52
CA MET A 1 -9.76 28.21 11.64
C MET A 1 -8.84 27.12 12.16
N SER A 2 -8.37 26.21 11.31
CA SER A 2 -7.54 25.06 11.71
C SER A 2 -6.06 25.43 11.90
N LEU A 3 -5.41 24.88 12.94
CA LEU A 3 -3.98 25.06 13.25
C LEU A 3 -3.02 24.58 12.15
N TYR A 4 -3.53 23.85 11.17
CA TYR A 4 -2.79 23.27 10.04
C TYR A 4 -1.92 24.27 9.25
N ARG A 5 -2.25 25.57 9.27
CA ARG A 5 -1.48 26.60 8.55
C ARG A 5 -0.07 26.82 9.12
N TYR A 6 0.16 26.48 10.39
CA TYR A 6 1.42 26.71 11.09
C TYR A 6 2.39 25.52 11.02
N PHE A 7 1.94 24.36 10.53
CA PHE A 7 2.73 23.13 10.39
C PHE A 7 3.14 22.89 8.93
N LYS A 8 3.53 23.93 8.19
CA LYS A 8 3.92 23.77 6.78
C LYS A 8 5.32 23.15 6.67
N PRO A 9 5.48 22.01 5.97
CA PRO A 9 6.77 21.39 5.77
C PRO A 9 7.67 22.27 4.90
N SER A 10 8.93 22.43 5.31
CA SER A 10 9.98 23.05 4.50
C SER A 10 10.22 22.15 3.29
N SER A 11 9.75 22.58 2.13
CA SER A 11 9.83 21.80 0.90
C SER A 11 11.27 21.74 0.42
N LYS A 12 12.08 20.77 0.91
CA LYS A 12 13.20 20.09 0.20
C LYS A 12 13.78 18.90 1.00
N VAL A 13 13.00 18.05 1.66
CA VAL A 13 13.51 16.72 2.09
C VAL A 13 12.37 15.72 2.00
N LYS A 14 12.61 14.59 1.31
CA LYS A 14 11.74 13.42 1.38
C LYS A 14 11.98 12.76 2.74
N ASP A 15 10.89 12.59 3.48
CA ASP A 15 10.66 11.67 4.61
C ASP A 15 10.17 12.38 5.90
N ASP A 16 9.10 11.81 6.45
CA ASP A 16 8.46 12.06 7.75
C ASP A 16 7.69 13.38 8.00
N SER A 17 6.57 13.54 7.28
CA SER A 17 5.65 14.68 7.40
C SER A 17 4.76 14.71 8.67
N LEU A 18 5.30 14.36 9.84
CA LEU A 18 4.69 14.62 11.15
C LEU A 18 5.70 15.07 12.23
N THR A 19 7.00 15.13 11.93
CA THR A 19 8.06 15.32 12.93
C THR A 19 8.56 16.75 13.10
N VAL A 20 8.09 17.71 12.29
CA VAL A 20 8.60 19.08 12.33
C VAL A 20 7.76 19.95 13.25
N LEU A 21 8.27 20.20 14.45
CA LEU A 21 7.71 21.14 15.42
C LEU A 21 7.67 22.57 14.83
N PRO A 22 6.65 23.38 15.17
CA PRO A 22 6.53 24.74 14.66
C PRO A 22 7.68 25.61 15.15
N SER A 23 8.25 26.43 14.25
CA SER A 23 9.31 27.38 14.62
C SER A 23 8.78 28.44 15.60
N PRO A 24 9.53 28.75 16.69
CA PRO A 24 9.11 29.74 17.69
C PRO A 24 9.02 31.16 17.12
N GLU A 25 9.73 31.47 16.04
CA GLU A 25 9.69 32.76 15.36
C GLU A 25 8.78 32.75 14.11
N GLY A 26 8.10 31.63 13.86
CA GLY A 26 7.24 31.44 12.70
C GLY A 26 5.92 32.23 12.77
N PRO A 27 4.98 32.00 11.84
CA PRO A 27 3.72 32.74 11.79
C PRO A 27 2.85 32.62 13.04
N LEU A 28 3.08 31.59 13.88
CA LEU A 28 2.40 31.37 15.16
C LEU A 28 2.85 32.35 16.24
N SER A 29 4.08 32.89 16.14
CA SER A 29 4.64 33.88 17.08
C SER A 29 3.85 35.19 17.12
N LYS A 30 3.09 35.48 16.06
CA LYS A 30 2.20 36.63 15.96
C LYS A 30 0.95 36.52 16.84
N VAL A 31 0.60 35.30 17.23
CA VAL A 31 -0.61 34.99 18.02
C VAL A 31 -0.23 34.57 19.44
N VAL A 32 0.91 33.91 19.58
CA VAL A 32 1.34 33.27 20.82
C VAL A 32 2.80 33.66 21.10
N PRO A 33 3.19 34.05 22.33
CA PRO A 33 4.56 34.42 22.64
C PRO A 33 5.55 33.29 22.30
N PRO A 34 6.72 33.61 21.73
CA PRO A 34 7.70 32.61 21.29
C PRO A 34 8.15 31.70 22.44
N SER A 35 8.24 32.22 23.68
CA SER A 35 8.59 31.45 24.87
C SER A 35 7.66 30.27 25.14
N THR A 36 6.36 30.46 24.90
CA THR A 36 5.36 29.40 25.10
C THR A 36 5.39 28.35 23.98
N ILE A 37 5.78 28.76 22.77
CA ILE A 37 5.99 27.84 21.64
C ILE A 37 7.19 26.94 21.91
N VAL A 38 8.30 27.50 22.42
CA VAL A 38 9.50 26.74 22.82
C VAL A 38 9.15 25.72 23.90
N ALA A 39 8.50 26.15 25.00
CA ALA A 39 8.14 25.24 26.09
C ALA A 39 7.18 24.11 25.66
N ALA A 40 6.28 24.39 24.71
CA ALA A 40 5.40 23.36 24.15
C ALA A 40 6.15 22.39 23.24
N ASN A 41 7.07 22.91 22.42
CA ASN A 41 7.92 22.10 21.54
C ASN A 41 8.82 21.15 22.34
N GLU A 42 9.41 21.61 23.44
CA GLU A 42 10.23 20.80 24.34
C GLU A 42 9.45 19.60 24.89
N LYS A 43 8.24 19.84 25.41
CA LYS A 43 7.37 18.76 25.93
C LYS A 43 6.97 17.74 24.87
N VAL A 44 6.70 18.18 23.65
CA VAL A 44 6.36 17.27 22.54
C VAL A 44 7.60 16.48 22.11
N ALA A 45 8.78 17.10 22.07
CA ALA A 45 10.04 16.41 21.78
C ALA A 45 10.33 15.31 22.82
N GLU A 46 10.12 15.58 24.10
CA GLU A 46 10.25 14.61 25.19
C GLU A 46 9.27 13.44 25.05
N ALA A 47 7.99 13.72 24.74
CA ALA A 47 6.98 12.70 24.54
C ALA A 47 7.29 11.80 23.33
N MET A 48 7.80 12.38 22.24
CA MET A 48 8.19 11.64 21.03
C MET A 48 9.44 10.78 21.26
N ALA A 49 10.39 11.24 22.08
CA ALA A 49 11.58 10.47 22.45
C ALA A 49 11.25 9.23 23.32
N GLY A 50 10.23 9.35 24.19
CA GLY A 50 9.74 8.27 25.04
C GLY A 50 8.98 7.16 24.30
N ASP A 51 8.48 7.44 23.09
CA ASP A 51 7.66 6.54 22.29
C ASP A 51 8.48 5.71 21.28
N THR A 52 9.81 5.64 21.45
CA THR A 52 10.71 4.73 20.70
C THR A 52 10.43 3.24 20.95
N ARG A 53 9.46 2.91 21.82
CA ARG A 53 8.81 1.59 21.87
C ARG A 53 7.81 1.38 20.72
N GLY A 54 8.11 1.92 19.56
CA GLY A 54 7.51 1.59 18.27
C GLY A 54 7.88 0.18 17.79
N ASP A 55 8.02 -0.79 18.68
CA ASP A 55 7.85 -2.20 18.33
C ASP A 55 6.38 -2.58 18.56
N ARG A 56 5.48 -1.78 17.97
CA ARG A 56 4.17 -2.30 17.60
C ARG A 56 4.43 -3.18 16.41
N SER A 57 4.83 -4.42 16.68
CA SER A 57 4.72 -5.57 15.78
C SER A 57 3.23 -5.82 15.48
N GLY A 58 2.56 -4.83 14.89
CA GLY A 58 1.34 -5.08 14.14
C GLY A 58 1.77 -6.07 13.09
N SER A 59 1.33 -7.33 13.24
CA SER A 59 1.67 -8.46 12.38
C SER A 59 1.71 -7.97 10.94
N SER A 60 2.92 -7.72 10.44
CA SER A 60 3.08 -7.24 9.09
C SER A 60 2.49 -8.34 8.24
N ARG A 61 1.46 -8.01 7.47
CA ARG A 61 0.76 -8.97 6.61
C ARG A 61 1.84 -9.76 5.87
N GLY A 62 1.80 -11.08 6.01
CA GLY A 62 2.80 -11.95 5.39
C GLY A 62 2.97 -11.61 3.91
N THR A 63 4.19 -11.76 3.38
CA THR A 63 4.50 -11.44 1.99
C THR A 63 3.51 -12.10 1.04
N TYR A 64 2.73 -11.29 0.32
CA TYR A 64 1.82 -11.78 -0.71
C TYR A 64 2.62 -12.48 -1.81
N GLU A 65 2.16 -13.66 -2.23
CA GLU A 65 2.70 -14.29 -3.43
C GLU A 65 2.35 -13.43 -4.65
N LYS A 66 3.38 -13.02 -5.38
CA LYS A 66 3.24 -12.23 -6.60
C LYS A 66 3.27 -13.17 -7.79
N TYR A 67 2.19 -13.18 -8.56
CA TYR A 67 2.09 -13.89 -9.82
C TYR A 67 2.24 -12.88 -10.95
N THR A 68 3.17 -13.15 -11.86
CA THR A 68 3.35 -12.34 -13.07
C THR A 68 2.15 -12.50 -14.02
N PRO A 69 1.88 -11.53 -14.91
CA PRO A 69 0.77 -11.63 -15.86
C PRO A 69 0.86 -12.88 -16.77
N THR A 70 2.07 -13.28 -17.15
CA THR A 70 2.33 -14.46 -18.00
C THR A 70 2.00 -15.76 -17.28
N GLU A 71 2.35 -15.89 -16.01
CA GLU A 71 2.00 -17.06 -15.18
C GLU A 71 0.48 -17.16 -15.00
N LYS A 72 -0.19 -16.05 -14.71
CA LYS A 72 -1.66 -16.00 -14.60
C LYS A 72 -2.32 -16.47 -15.89
N ALA A 73 -1.84 -16.00 -17.05
CA ALA A 73 -2.36 -16.40 -18.35
C ALA A 73 -2.13 -17.89 -18.64
N LYS A 74 -0.93 -18.42 -18.34
CA LYS A 74 -0.61 -19.85 -18.48
C LYS A 74 -1.56 -20.72 -17.64
N ILE A 75 -1.76 -20.36 -16.37
CA ILE A 75 -2.64 -21.10 -15.45
C ILE A 75 -4.11 -20.99 -15.88
N ALA A 76 -4.55 -19.79 -16.28
CA ALA A 76 -5.91 -19.56 -16.77
C ALA A 76 -6.20 -20.38 -18.03
N ASN A 77 -5.31 -20.37 -19.02
CA ASN A 77 -5.48 -21.15 -20.26
C ASN A 77 -5.61 -22.64 -20.00
N TYR A 78 -4.76 -23.18 -19.13
CA TYR A 78 -4.87 -24.59 -18.72
C TYR A 78 -6.19 -24.89 -18.01
N ALA A 79 -6.67 -23.97 -17.15
CA ALA A 79 -7.94 -24.10 -16.46
C ALA A 79 -9.16 -23.99 -17.38
N ILE A 80 -9.06 -23.26 -18.49
CA ILE A 80 -10.09 -23.22 -19.55
C ILE A 80 -10.19 -24.58 -20.23
N LEU A 81 -9.05 -25.19 -20.57
CA LEU A 81 -9.00 -26.45 -21.31
C LEU A 81 -9.36 -27.69 -20.48
N HIS A 82 -8.89 -27.76 -19.23
CA HIS A 82 -8.97 -28.97 -18.40
C HIS A 82 -9.82 -28.79 -17.14
N GLY A 83 -10.30 -27.58 -16.88
CA GLY A 83 -11.00 -27.24 -15.64
C GLY A 83 -10.06 -26.79 -14.51
N THR A 84 -10.63 -26.05 -13.56
CA THR A 84 -9.88 -25.40 -12.46
C THR A 84 -9.27 -26.40 -11.47
N ALA A 85 -9.96 -27.51 -11.19
CA ALA A 85 -9.44 -28.56 -10.31
C ALA A 85 -8.22 -29.27 -10.91
N ALA A 86 -8.25 -29.57 -12.22
CA ALA A 86 -7.11 -30.15 -12.92
C ALA A 86 -5.91 -29.19 -12.95
N ALA A 87 -6.16 -27.90 -13.18
CA ALA A 87 -5.13 -26.87 -13.13
C ALA A 87 -4.42 -26.80 -11.77
N LEU A 88 -5.16 -26.84 -10.66
CA LEU A 88 -4.54 -26.87 -9.33
C LEU A 88 -3.63 -28.08 -9.13
N ARG A 89 -4.06 -29.27 -9.59
CA ARG A 89 -3.25 -30.50 -9.45
C ARG A 89 -2.00 -30.45 -10.34
N HIS A 90 -2.09 -29.85 -11.51
CA HIS A 90 -0.97 -29.69 -12.43
C HIS A 90 0.06 -28.69 -11.88
N PHE A 91 -0.41 -27.57 -11.33
CA PHE A 91 0.43 -26.47 -10.86
C PHE A 91 0.77 -26.52 -9.37
N SER A 92 0.33 -27.53 -8.62
CA SER A 92 0.56 -27.62 -7.17
C SER A 92 2.04 -27.68 -6.79
N LYS A 93 2.89 -28.21 -7.67
CA LYS A 93 4.34 -28.29 -7.44
C LYS A 93 5.05 -26.95 -7.65
N GLU A 94 4.61 -26.18 -8.64
CA GLU A 94 5.16 -24.86 -8.98
C GLU A 94 4.60 -23.77 -8.04
N TYR A 95 3.32 -23.87 -7.68
CA TYR A 95 2.59 -22.89 -6.88
C TYR A 95 1.80 -23.56 -5.74
N PRO A 96 2.46 -23.94 -4.63
CA PRO A 96 1.85 -24.74 -3.58
C PRO A 96 0.73 -24.02 -2.79
N ARG A 97 0.70 -22.68 -2.78
CA ARG A 97 -0.35 -21.90 -2.13
C ARG A 97 -1.44 -21.40 -3.09
N LEU A 98 -1.43 -21.89 -4.33
CA LEU A 98 -2.43 -21.54 -5.33
C LEU A 98 -3.81 -22.06 -4.91
N LYS A 99 -4.80 -21.16 -4.86
CA LYS A 99 -6.17 -21.47 -4.42
C LYS A 99 -7.11 -21.59 -5.61
N TRP A 100 -8.13 -22.44 -5.46
CA TRP A 100 -9.16 -22.66 -6.48
C TRP A 100 -9.85 -21.38 -6.93
N SER A 101 -10.24 -20.52 -5.97
CA SER A 101 -10.90 -19.24 -6.25
C SER A 101 -10.03 -18.35 -7.13
N THR A 102 -8.75 -18.23 -6.81
CA THR A 102 -7.78 -17.45 -7.57
C THR A 102 -7.68 -17.91 -9.03
N VAL A 103 -7.58 -19.22 -9.25
CA VAL A 103 -7.52 -19.79 -10.61
C VAL A 103 -8.83 -19.58 -11.35
N ASN A 104 -9.97 -19.73 -10.65
CA ASN A 104 -11.28 -19.50 -11.25
C ASN A 104 -11.47 -18.03 -11.67
N ASP A 105 -11.02 -17.08 -10.85
CA ASP A 105 -11.08 -15.65 -11.17
C ASP A 105 -10.24 -15.31 -12.40
N TRP A 106 -9.02 -15.86 -12.50
CA TRP A 106 -8.17 -15.66 -13.68
C TRP A 106 -8.77 -16.29 -14.94
N LYS A 107 -9.36 -17.49 -14.82
CA LYS A 107 -10.08 -18.15 -15.91
C LYS A 107 -11.25 -17.30 -16.41
N VAL A 108 -12.09 -16.78 -15.51
CA VAL A 108 -13.24 -15.94 -15.86
C VAL A 108 -12.77 -14.63 -16.50
N ALA A 109 -11.73 -14.00 -15.96
CA ALA A 109 -11.14 -12.79 -16.53
C ALA A 109 -10.60 -13.05 -17.95
N ALA A 110 -9.90 -14.16 -18.17
CA ALA A 110 -9.39 -14.53 -19.49
C ALA A 110 -10.50 -14.78 -20.51
N ILE A 111 -11.57 -15.50 -20.13
CA ILE A 111 -12.74 -15.71 -21.00
C ILE A 111 -13.40 -14.37 -21.35
N LYS A 112 -13.53 -13.47 -20.37
CA LYS A 112 -14.09 -12.14 -20.59
C LYS A 112 -13.24 -11.33 -21.58
N MET A 113 -11.91 -11.34 -21.44
CA MET A 113 -11.01 -10.65 -22.37
C MET A 113 -11.13 -11.18 -23.81
N VAL A 114 -11.27 -12.50 -23.98
CA VAL A 114 -11.49 -13.10 -25.31
C VAL A 114 -12.84 -12.70 -25.89
N LYS A 115 -13.88 -12.66 -25.05
CA LYS A 115 -15.23 -12.26 -25.47
C LYS A 115 -15.31 -10.78 -25.86
N ASP A 116 -14.67 -9.92 -25.08
CA ASP A 116 -14.69 -8.47 -25.29
C ASP A 116 -13.73 -8.04 -26.43
N GLY A 117 -12.66 -8.81 -26.69
CA GLY A 117 -11.71 -8.57 -27.79
C GLY A 117 -12.10 -9.22 -29.13
N GLY A 118 -13.24 -9.89 -29.22
CA GLY A 118 -13.66 -10.69 -30.37
C GLY A 118 -14.54 -10.00 -31.42
N VAL A 119 -14.60 -8.65 -31.47
CA VAL A 119 -15.52 -7.92 -32.37
C VAL A 119 -14.85 -6.79 -33.19
N ASP A 120 -13.52 -6.63 -33.19
CA ASP A 120 -12.91 -5.48 -33.90
C ASP A 120 -12.02 -5.79 -35.13
N ASP A 121 -11.77 -7.05 -35.50
CA ASP A 121 -10.91 -7.39 -36.65
C ASP A 121 -11.61 -8.21 -37.75
N ILE A 122 -12.74 -7.70 -38.26
CA ILE A 122 -13.21 -8.04 -39.62
C ILE A 122 -13.61 -6.73 -40.32
N LYS A 123 -12.65 -6.15 -41.05
CA LYS A 123 -12.89 -5.24 -42.18
C LYS A 123 -11.98 -5.61 -43.32
#